data_AF-A0A7J7ZVJ4-F1
#
_entry.id   AF-A0A7J7ZVJ4-F1
#
_cell.length_a   1.000
_cell.length_b   1.000
_cell.length_c   1.000
_cell.angle_alpha   90.00
_cell.angle_beta   90.00
_cell.angle_gamma   90.00
#
_symmetry.space_group_name_H-M   'P 1'
#
loop_
_entity.id
_entity.type
_entity.pdbx_description
1 polymer ?
#
loop_
_entity_poly.entity_id
_entity_poly.type
_entity_poly.pdbx_seq_one_letter_code
_entity_poly.pdbx_strand_id
1 'polypeptide(L)'
;MHGGWAEVAVGHQLLPFQVVNRLGLDSLSPFNPKERIIEYLVPDSGPEQSLVDKSLRAFVREVGARSATPGGGSVAAASAAMGASLACMAGLMTYGRRQFEHLDATMRRLIPPFHAASARLTALVDADAQAFTACLEAMKLPRSTPEEKDRRAAALQKGLRQAVTVPLELAETVASLWPALRELALCVNLACRSDLQVAAKALETGMFGAYFNVLINLKDISDDKFKDQIRQRISSLLEEAKTQAALVLDRLEERQE
;
A
#
# COMPACT_ATOMS: atom_id res chain seq x y z
N MET A 1 -0.01 -2.66 32.88
CA MET A 1 0.29 -1.49 32.03
C MET A 1 0.57 -1.89 30.56
N HIS A 2 -0.13 -2.87 29.99
CA HIS A 2 0.32 -3.51 28.72
C HIS A 2 -0.51 -3.16 27.46
N GLY A 3 -1.60 -2.39 27.58
CA GLY A 3 -2.47 -2.02 26.44
C GLY A 3 -1.96 -0.87 25.56
N GLY A 4 -1.11 0.01 26.07
CA GLY A 4 -0.85 1.30 25.41
C GLY A 4 -0.01 1.24 24.13
N TRP A 5 0.75 0.17 23.86
CA TRP A 5 1.68 0.17 22.72
C TRP A 5 1.07 -0.31 21.40
N ALA A 6 0.10 -1.24 21.42
CA ALA A 6 -0.67 -1.61 20.23
C ALA A 6 -1.54 -0.44 19.76
N GLU A 7 -2.13 0.29 20.71
CA GLU A 7 -2.87 1.52 20.44
C GLU A 7 -1.96 2.62 19.84
N VAL A 8 -0.72 2.75 20.31
CA VAL A 8 0.26 3.72 19.78
C VAL A 8 0.84 3.32 18.42
N ALA A 9 1.07 2.02 18.18
CA ALA A 9 1.71 1.54 16.96
C ALA A 9 0.78 1.60 15.72
N VAL A 10 -0.54 1.65 15.94
CA VAL A 10 -1.59 1.57 14.90
C VAL A 10 -2.40 2.88 14.80
N GLY A 11 -2.32 3.75 15.81
CA GLY A 11 -3.09 4.99 15.85
C GLY A 11 -2.27 6.23 15.54
N HIS A 12 -2.23 6.68 14.28
CA HIS A 12 -1.89 8.08 13.96
C HIS A 12 -2.77 9.08 14.73
N GLN A 13 -3.96 8.66 15.18
CA GLN A 13 -4.90 9.45 15.99
C GLN A 13 -4.57 9.53 17.49
N LEU A 14 -3.72 8.64 18.02
CA LEU A 14 -3.39 8.62 19.46
C LEU A 14 -2.09 9.34 19.81
N LEU A 15 -1.18 9.51 18.84
CA LEU A 15 0.00 10.36 19.00
C LEU A 15 -0.38 11.81 19.38
N PRO A 16 -1.36 12.47 18.72
CA PRO A 16 -1.85 13.77 19.17
C PRO A 16 -2.33 13.75 20.63
N PHE A 17 -3.10 12.73 21.04
CA PHE A 17 -3.58 12.63 22.42
C PHE A 17 -2.44 12.49 23.43
N GLN A 18 -1.43 11.67 23.13
CA GLN A 18 -0.27 11.51 24.00
C GLN A 18 0.60 12.75 24.08
N VAL A 19 0.76 13.46 22.96
CA VAL A 19 1.50 14.73 22.90
C VAL A 19 0.72 15.83 23.63
N VAL A 20 -0.60 15.90 23.47
CA VAL A 20 -1.48 16.82 24.21
C VAL A 20 -1.32 16.60 25.71
N ASN A 21 -1.39 15.36 26.17
CA ASN A 21 -1.27 15.02 27.58
C ASN A 21 0.16 15.28 28.12
N ARG A 22 1.21 14.90 27.38
CA ARG A 22 2.61 15.13 27.80
C ARG A 22 3.03 16.58 27.81
N LEU A 23 2.53 17.39 26.88
CA LEU A 23 2.86 18.81 26.75
C LEU A 23 1.83 19.71 27.44
N GLY A 24 0.77 19.14 28.04
CA GLY A 24 -0.31 19.88 28.69
C GLY A 24 -1.02 20.85 27.75
N LEU A 25 -1.18 20.51 26.47
CA LEU A 25 -1.80 21.39 25.46
C LEU A 25 -3.28 21.69 25.77
N ASP A 26 -3.90 20.92 26.66
CA ASP A 26 -5.26 21.06 27.17
C ASP A 26 -5.36 21.79 28.53
N SER A 27 -4.25 22.31 29.06
CA SER A 27 -4.20 22.92 30.41
C SER A 27 -5.05 24.18 30.58
N LEU A 28 -5.32 24.92 29.50
CA LEU A 28 -6.12 26.16 29.52
C LEU A 28 -7.51 25.97 28.90
N SER A 29 -7.63 25.08 27.92
CA SER A 29 -8.88 24.77 27.21
C SER A 29 -8.73 23.46 26.45
N PRO A 30 -9.82 22.71 26.16
CA PRO A 30 -9.74 21.48 25.40
C PRO A 30 -8.99 21.66 24.07
N PHE A 31 -7.94 20.85 23.86
CA PHE A 31 -7.23 20.83 22.58
C PHE A 31 -7.91 19.83 21.64
N ASN A 32 -8.64 20.31 20.64
CA ASN A 32 -9.21 19.47 19.57
C ASN A 32 -8.24 19.42 18.38
N PRO A 33 -7.53 18.29 18.13
CA PRO A 33 -6.56 18.20 17.05
C PRO A 33 -7.14 18.50 15.66
N LYS A 34 -8.41 18.14 15.42
CA LYS A 34 -9.10 18.35 14.14
C LYS A 34 -9.30 19.83 13.78
N GLU A 35 -9.26 20.70 14.78
CA GLU A 35 -9.47 22.15 14.63
C GLU A 35 -8.17 22.96 14.81
N ARG A 36 -7.07 22.29 15.17
CA ARG A 36 -5.82 22.94 15.59
C ARG A 36 -4.58 22.48 14.79
N ILE A 37 -4.67 21.36 14.10
CA ILE A 37 -3.62 20.85 13.20
C ILE A 37 -3.95 21.28 11.77
N ILE A 38 -3.02 21.98 11.11
CA ILE A 38 -3.26 22.61 9.80
C ILE A 38 -3.56 21.55 8.73
N GLU A 39 -2.81 20.45 8.74
CA GLU A 39 -2.96 19.31 7.83
C GLU A 39 -4.33 18.61 7.98
N TYR A 40 -5.00 18.76 9.12
CA TYR A 40 -6.35 18.22 9.34
C TYR A 40 -7.44 19.21 8.91
N LEU A 41 -7.16 20.51 9.01
CA LEU A 41 -8.06 21.58 8.58
C LEU A 41 -8.10 21.73 7.05
N VAL A 42 -6.97 21.44 6.40
CA VAL A 42 -6.81 21.51 4.95
C VAL A 42 -6.32 20.13 4.49
N PRO A 43 -7.21 19.13 4.38
CA PRO A 43 -6.81 17.86 3.81
C PRO A 43 -6.37 18.07 2.35
N ASP A 44 -5.28 17.42 1.94
CA ASP A 44 -4.70 17.50 0.58
C ASP A 44 -5.62 16.97 -0.54
N SER A 45 -6.90 16.69 -0.26
CA SER A 45 -7.85 16.14 -1.22
C SER A 45 -8.24 17.18 -2.27
N GLY A 46 -7.76 16.95 -3.49
CA GLY A 46 -8.22 17.65 -4.70
C GLY A 46 -9.72 17.40 -5.01
N PRO A 47 -10.27 18.09 -6.02
CA PRO A 47 -11.72 18.12 -6.30
C PRO A 47 -12.32 16.82 -6.85
N GLU A 48 -11.54 15.76 -7.13
CA GLU A 48 -12.05 14.44 -7.52
C GLU A 48 -12.13 13.51 -6.30
N GLN A 49 -13.30 12.90 -6.08
CA GLN A 49 -13.55 11.99 -4.96
C GLN A 49 -12.59 10.79 -5.03
N SER A 50 -11.72 10.67 -4.04
CA SER A 50 -10.83 9.54 -3.83
C SER A 50 -11.58 8.20 -3.94
N LEU A 51 -10.96 7.22 -4.59
CA LEU A 51 -11.46 5.85 -4.68
C LEU A 51 -11.47 5.17 -3.31
N VAL A 52 -10.52 5.54 -2.43
CA VAL A 52 -10.38 4.91 -1.11
C VAL A 52 -11.44 5.39 -0.11
N ASP A 53 -12.04 6.56 -0.36
CA ASP A 53 -13.15 7.09 0.45
C ASP A 53 -14.51 6.47 0.08
N LYS A 54 -14.58 5.74 -1.03
CA LYS A 54 -15.81 5.08 -1.46
C LYS A 54 -16.08 3.85 -0.61
N SER A 55 -17.36 3.51 -0.44
CA SER A 55 -17.72 2.21 0.12
C SER A 55 -17.11 1.08 -0.72
N LEU A 56 -16.71 -0.03 -0.09
CA LEU A 56 -16.19 -1.21 -0.80
C LEU A 56 -17.13 -1.67 -1.93
N ARG A 57 -18.45 -1.61 -1.70
CA ARG A 57 -19.47 -1.93 -2.71
C ARG A 57 -19.40 -1.00 -3.92
N ALA A 58 -19.17 0.29 -3.71
CA ALA A 58 -19.05 1.26 -4.79
C ALA A 58 -17.75 1.04 -5.56
N PHE A 59 -16.61 0.87 -4.87
CA PHE A 59 -15.32 0.56 -5.50
C PHE A 59 -15.41 -0.67 -6.41
N VAL A 60 -15.95 -1.79 -5.90
CA VAL A 60 -16.10 -3.03 -6.68
C VAL A 60 -17.02 -2.83 -7.90
N ARG A 61 -18.11 -2.07 -7.76
CA ARG A 61 -18.99 -1.75 -8.90
C ARG A 61 -18.29 -0.89 -9.96
N GLU A 62 -17.44 0.04 -9.53
CA GLU A 62 -16.71 0.93 -10.42
C GLU A 62 -15.61 0.18 -11.19
N VAL A 63 -14.88 -0.72 -10.53
CA VAL A 63 -13.94 -1.65 -11.17
C VAL A 63 -14.63 -2.48 -12.26
N GLY A 64 -15.87 -2.91 -12.03
CA GLY A 64 -16.68 -3.66 -13.00
C GLY A 64 -17.41 -2.81 -14.03
N ALA A 65 -17.29 -1.47 -13.98
CA ALA A 65 -18.01 -0.57 -14.87
C ALA A 65 -17.30 -0.44 -16.23
N ARG A 66 -18.02 0.10 -17.22
CA ARG A 66 -17.45 0.49 -18.52
C ARG A 66 -16.73 1.83 -18.41
N SER A 67 -15.71 1.91 -17.55
CA SER A 67 -14.83 3.08 -17.37
C SER A 67 -13.37 2.67 -17.61
N ALA A 68 -12.51 3.68 -17.79
CA ALA A 68 -11.09 3.47 -17.97
C ALA A 68 -10.32 3.37 -16.63
N THR A 69 -10.92 3.89 -15.56
CA THR A 69 -10.44 3.84 -14.16
C THR A 69 -11.64 3.60 -13.22
N PRO A 70 -11.45 3.00 -12.04
CA PRO A 70 -10.24 2.32 -11.55
C PRO A 70 -9.93 1.04 -12.34
N GLY A 71 -8.65 0.68 -12.43
CA GLY A 71 -8.18 -0.44 -13.24
C GLY A 71 -7.46 -1.54 -12.44
N GLY A 72 -6.75 -2.41 -13.15
CA GLY A 72 -6.01 -3.53 -12.54
C GLY A 72 -4.93 -3.08 -11.55
N GLY A 73 -4.29 -1.92 -11.77
CA GLY A 73 -3.30 -1.36 -10.84
C GLY A 73 -3.93 -0.94 -9.51
N SER A 74 -5.08 -0.27 -9.57
CA SER A 74 -5.86 0.14 -8.40
C SER A 74 -6.30 -1.08 -7.57
N VAL A 75 -6.74 -2.16 -8.25
CA VAL A 75 -7.12 -3.43 -7.58
C VAL A 75 -5.90 -4.14 -7.00
N ALA A 76 -4.75 -4.12 -7.68
CA ALA A 76 -3.51 -4.68 -7.15
C ALA A 76 -3.07 -3.96 -5.86
N ALA A 77 -3.14 -2.63 -5.85
CA ALA A 77 -2.83 -1.81 -4.69
C ALA A 77 -3.77 -2.11 -3.51
N ALA A 78 -5.09 -2.17 -3.78
CA ALA A 78 -6.09 -2.52 -2.77
C ALA A 78 -5.87 -3.93 -2.20
N SER A 79 -5.53 -4.90 -3.06
CA SER A 79 -5.24 -6.28 -2.64
C SER A 79 -4.01 -6.36 -1.73
N ALA A 80 -2.92 -5.67 -2.11
CA ALA A 80 -1.72 -5.58 -1.31
C ALA A 80 -1.98 -4.90 0.04
N ALA A 81 -2.76 -3.81 0.05
CA ALA A 81 -3.13 -3.09 1.27
C ALA A 81 -3.94 -3.97 2.25
N MET A 82 -4.89 -4.75 1.73
CA MET A 82 -5.61 -5.75 2.53
C MET A 82 -4.66 -6.81 3.10
N GLY A 83 -3.71 -7.29 2.30
CA GLY A 83 -2.70 -8.25 2.76
C GLY A 83 -1.82 -7.71 3.90
N ALA A 84 -1.29 -6.50 3.74
CA ALA A 84 -0.54 -5.82 4.79
C ALA A 84 -1.40 -5.59 6.06
N SER A 85 -2.66 -5.21 5.88
CA SER A 85 -3.60 -5.02 7.00
C SER A 85 -3.87 -6.31 7.79
N LEU A 86 -4.04 -7.44 7.10
CA LEU A 86 -4.22 -8.74 7.74
C LEU A 86 -2.97 -9.17 8.52
N ALA A 87 -1.77 -8.97 7.96
CA ALA A 87 -0.52 -9.25 8.67
C ALA A 87 -0.36 -8.36 9.92
N CYS A 88 -0.69 -7.07 9.81
CA CYS A 88 -0.74 -6.13 10.94
C CYS A 88 -1.70 -6.63 12.03
N MET A 89 -2.93 -6.96 11.65
CA MET A 89 -3.96 -7.48 12.55
C MET A 89 -3.50 -8.77 13.25
N ALA A 90 -2.90 -9.71 12.52
CA ALA A 90 -2.41 -10.96 13.10
C ALA A 90 -1.30 -10.72 14.14
N GLY A 91 -0.40 -9.77 13.87
CA GLY A 91 0.59 -9.30 14.86
C GLY A 91 -0.07 -8.70 16.10
N LEU A 92 -1.09 -7.84 15.94
CA LEU A 92 -1.85 -7.25 17.05
C LEU A 92 -2.62 -8.29 17.87
N MET A 93 -3.12 -9.34 17.21
CA MET A 93 -3.79 -10.47 17.88
C MET A 93 -2.85 -11.36 18.67
N THR A 94 -1.55 -11.21 18.44
CA THR A 94 -0.48 -11.87 19.21
C THR A 94 0.04 -10.96 20.33
N TYR A 95 0.20 -9.67 20.07
CA TYR A 95 0.72 -8.68 21.02
C TYR A 95 -0.16 -8.48 22.27
N GLY A 96 0.46 -8.26 23.44
CA GLY A 96 -0.21 -7.79 24.66
C GLY A 96 -1.13 -8.83 25.33
N ARG A 97 -1.12 -10.07 24.82
CA ARG A 97 -1.82 -11.21 25.41
C ARG A 97 -0.88 -11.89 26.41
N ARG A 98 -1.36 -12.20 27.61
CA ARG A 98 -0.57 -12.86 28.66
C ARG A 98 0.13 -14.15 28.17
N GLN A 99 -0.53 -14.94 27.33
CA GLN A 99 0.04 -16.17 26.76
C GLN A 99 1.21 -15.93 25.77
N PHE A 100 1.33 -14.71 25.23
CA PHE A 100 2.32 -14.33 24.23
C PHE A 100 3.24 -13.19 24.71
N GLU A 101 3.30 -12.93 26.01
CA GLU A 101 4.09 -11.82 26.57
C GLU A 101 5.57 -11.89 26.18
N HIS A 102 6.11 -13.11 26.05
CA HIS A 102 7.48 -13.36 25.58
C HIS A 102 7.73 -12.89 24.13
N LEU A 103 6.67 -12.65 23.34
CA LEU A 103 6.73 -12.17 21.96
C LEU A 103 6.48 -10.66 21.84
N ASP A 104 6.17 -9.94 22.93
CA ASP A 104 5.80 -8.52 22.85
C ASP A 104 6.89 -7.67 22.20
N ALA A 105 8.17 -7.92 22.52
CA ALA A 105 9.30 -7.22 21.90
C ALA A 105 9.38 -7.50 20.39
N THR A 106 9.14 -8.75 19.98
CA THR A 106 9.08 -9.16 18.57
C THR A 106 7.93 -8.48 17.84
N MET A 107 6.73 -8.50 18.42
CA MET A 107 5.54 -7.89 17.81
C MET A 107 5.67 -6.37 17.67
N ARG A 108 6.31 -5.68 18.62
CA ARG A 108 6.60 -4.24 18.53
C ARG A 108 7.48 -3.89 17.34
N ARG A 109 8.34 -4.82 16.89
CA ARG A 109 9.16 -4.65 15.68
C ARG A 109 8.41 -5.07 14.41
N LEU A 110 7.62 -6.14 14.47
CA LEU A 110 6.97 -6.72 13.28
C LEU A 110 5.70 -5.98 12.85
N ILE A 111 4.92 -5.41 13.77
CA ILE A 111 3.65 -4.73 13.45
C ILE A 111 3.83 -3.43 12.63
N PRO A 112 4.72 -2.49 13.01
CA PRO A 112 4.77 -1.17 12.37
C PRO A 112 5.03 -1.18 10.85
N PRO A 113 5.92 -2.03 10.29
CA PRO A 113 6.10 -2.13 8.85
C PRO A 113 4.81 -2.46 8.09
N PHE A 114 4.00 -3.39 8.59
CA PHE A 114 2.73 -3.75 7.97
C PHE A 114 1.69 -2.63 8.04
N HIS A 115 1.63 -1.95 9.19
CA HIS A 115 0.73 -0.80 9.37
C HIS A 115 1.08 0.33 8.40
N ALA A 116 2.36 0.72 8.34
CA ALA A 116 2.83 1.76 7.43
C ALA A 116 2.63 1.39 5.95
N ALA A 117 2.91 0.13 5.60
CA ALA A 117 2.70 -0.36 4.25
C ALA A 117 1.23 -0.43 3.87
N SER A 118 0.33 -0.81 4.78
CA SER A 118 -1.12 -0.76 4.55
C SER A 118 -1.56 0.64 4.12
N ALA A 119 -1.21 1.67 4.89
CA ALA A 119 -1.54 3.06 4.55
C ALA A 119 -0.93 3.50 3.21
N ARG A 120 0.35 3.16 2.97
CA ARG A 120 1.04 3.49 1.71
C ARG A 120 0.38 2.82 0.51
N LEU A 121 0.11 1.52 0.59
CA LEU A 121 -0.52 0.74 -0.48
C LEU A 121 -1.95 1.20 -0.74
N THR A 122 -2.70 1.61 0.30
CA THR A 122 -4.01 2.25 0.13
C THR A 122 -3.90 3.55 -0.68
N ALA A 123 -2.94 4.42 -0.38
CA ALA A 123 -2.74 5.65 -1.15
C ALA A 123 -2.39 5.38 -2.64
N LEU A 124 -1.74 4.26 -2.94
CA LEU A 124 -1.44 3.88 -4.33
C LEU A 124 -2.67 3.52 -5.17
N VAL A 125 -3.82 3.26 -4.54
CA VAL A 125 -5.09 3.04 -5.27
C VAL A 125 -5.48 4.28 -6.06
N ASP A 126 -5.43 5.45 -5.41
CA ASP A 126 -5.70 6.73 -6.07
C ASP A 126 -4.56 7.14 -6.99
N ALA A 127 -3.31 6.91 -6.58
CA ALA A 127 -2.14 7.26 -7.39
C ALA A 127 -2.16 6.55 -8.75
N ASP A 128 -2.62 5.30 -8.80
CA ASP A 128 -2.76 4.54 -10.05
C ASP A 128 -3.81 5.16 -10.98
N ALA A 129 -4.98 5.49 -10.43
CA ALA A 129 -6.04 6.13 -11.20
C ALA A 129 -5.60 7.52 -11.71
N GLN A 130 -4.92 8.31 -10.88
CA GLN A 130 -4.38 9.62 -11.25
C GLN A 130 -3.30 9.51 -12.34
N ALA A 131 -2.37 8.57 -12.21
CA ALA A 131 -1.33 8.35 -13.22
C ALA A 131 -1.93 7.95 -14.57
N PHE A 132 -2.97 7.11 -14.57
CA PHE A 132 -3.67 6.73 -15.78
C PHE A 132 -4.45 7.91 -16.40
N THR A 133 -5.14 8.71 -15.59
CA THR A 133 -5.82 9.93 -16.04
C THR A 133 -4.84 10.89 -16.71
N ALA A 134 -3.67 11.12 -16.12
CA ALA A 134 -2.63 11.96 -16.70
C ALA A 134 -2.15 11.46 -18.07
N CYS A 135 -2.02 10.14 -18.25
CA CYS A 135 -1.73 9.53 -19.56
C CYS A 135 -2.83 9.83 -20.58
N LEU A 136 -4.10 9.66 -20.20
CA LEU A 136 -5.24 9.95 -21.08
C LEU A 136 -5.30 11.43 -21.48
N GLU A 137 -5.05 12.34 -20.55
CA GLU A 137 -4.99 13.78 -20.81
C GLU A 137 -3.88 14.13 -21.79
N ALA A 138 -2.68 13.54 -21.61
CA ALA A 138 -1.59 13.71 -22.56
C ALA A 138 -1.94 13.22 -23.97
N MET A 139 -2.70 12.12 -24.10
CA MET A 139 -3.17 11.61 -25.39
C MET A 139 -4.18 12.54 -26.08
N LYS A 140 -4.89 13.37 -25.32
CA LYS A 140 -5.88 14.34 -25.84
C LYS A 140 -5.25 15.66 -26.31
N LEU A 141 -3.98 15.90 -26.02
CA LEU A 141 -3.32 17.14 -26.43
C LEU A 141 -3.32 17.33 -27.97
N PRO A 142 -3.38 18.60 -28.44
CA PRO A 142 -3.27 18.94 -29.86
C PRO A 142 -2.04 18.34 -30.54
N ARG A 143 -2.11 18.18 -31.86
CA ARG A 143 -1.06 17.52 -32.67
C ARG A 143 -0.97 18.07 -34.09
N SER A 144 -1.42 19.32 -34.29
CA SER A 144 -1.53 19.94 -35.60
C SER A 144 -0.21 20.58 -36.04
N THR A 145 0.55 21.16 -35.10
CA THR A 145 1.88 21.75 -35.38
C THR A 145 3.03 20.86 -34.89
N PRO A 146 4.26 21.05 -35.40
CA PRO A 146 5.46 20.39 -34.85
C PRO A 146 5.62 20.61 -33.34
N GLU A 147 5.43 21.84 -32.87
CA GLU A 147 5.57 22.20 -31.45
C GLU A 147 4.51 21.51 -30.58
N GLU A 148 3.28 21.41 -31.09
CA GLU A 148 2.20 20.67 -30.42
C GLU A 148 2.51 19.17 -30.33
N LYS A 149 3.07 18.58 -31.39
CA LYS A 149 3.48 17.17 -31.40
C LYS A 149 4.59 16.90 -30.39
N ASP A 150 5.60 17.76 -30.31
CA ASP A 150 6.70 17.62 -29.37
C ASP A 150 6.24 17.77 -27.93
N ARG A 151 5.39 18.78 -27.64
CA ARG A 151 4.80 18.98 -26.32
C ARG A 151 3.93 17.79 -25.89
N ARG A 152 3.13 17.26 -26.83
CA ARG A 152 2.32 16.06 -26.61
C ARG A 152 3.18 14.84 -26.32
N ALA A 153 4.23 14.61 -27.10
CA ALA A 153 5.14 13.49 -26.90
C ALA A 153 5.84 13.55 -25.53
N ALA A 154 6.32 14.74 -25.14
CA ALA A 154 6.94 14.96 -23.83
C ALA A 154 5.94 14.71 -22.68
N ALA A 155 4.71 15.23 -22.80
CA ALA A 155 3.66 15.00 -21.81
C ALA A 155 3.30 13.52 -21.67
N LEU A 156 3.21 12.79 -22.79
CA LEU A 156 2.91 11.36 -22.79
C LEU A 156 4.03 10.55 -22.13
N GLN A 157 5.30 10.83 -22.46
CA GLN A 157 6.44 10.15 -21.83
C GLN A 157 6.50 10.44 -20.33
N LYS A 158 6.15 11.65 -19.89
CA LYS A 158 6.05 11.98 -18.46
C LYS A 158 4.94 11.20 -17.77
N GLY A 159 3.75 11.14 -18.36
CA GLY A 159 2.63 10.35 -17.83
C GLY A 159 2.95 8.87 -17.73
N LEU A 160 3.55 8.29 -18.78
CA LEU A 160 3.95 6.88 -18.81
C LEU A 160 4.98 6.55 -17.73
N ARG A 161 5.93 7.44 -17.46
CA ARG A 161 6.88 7.26 -16.35
C ARG A 161 6.15 7.20 -15.01
N GLN A 162 5.17 8.07 -14.77
CA GLN A 162 4.35 8.00 -13.56
C GLN A 162 3.54 6.70 -13.47
N ALA A 163 2.92 6.29 -14.58
CA ALA A 163 2.15 5.04 -14.68
C ALA A 163 3.01 3.77 -14.52
N VAL A 164 4.33 3.87 -14.66
CA VAL A 164 5.30 2.81 -14.31
C VAL A 164 5.76 2.92 -12.86
N THR A 165 6.02 4.14 -12.36
CA THR A 165 6.53 4.36 -11.01
C THR A 165 5.54 3.90 -9.93
N VAL A 166 4.25 4.15 -10.09
CA VAL A 166 3.22 3.75 -9.11
C VAL A 166 3.18 2.23 -8.87
N PRO A 167 3.01 1.36 -9.89
CA PRO A 167 3.05 -0.08 -9.66
C PRO A 167 4.43 -0.60 -9.28
N LEU A 168 5.53 0.05 -9.68
CA LEU A 168 6.86 -0.30 -9.16
C LEU A 168 6.97 -0.03 -7.65
N GLU A 169 6.45 1.11 -7.18
CA GLU A 169 6.43 1.45 -5.75
C GLU A 169 5.58 0.46 -4.95
N LEU A 170 4.45 0.01 -5.50
CA LEU A 170 3.64 -1.08 -4.94
C LEU A 170 4.50 -2.33 -4.75
N ALA A 171 5.16 -2.78 -5.81
CA ALA A 171 6.02 -3.96 -5.79
C ALA A 171 7.13 -3.84 -4.75
N GLU A 172 7.85 -2.71 -4.72
CA GLU A 172 8.94 -2.49 -3.76
C GLU A 172 8.46 -2.43 -2.32
N THR A 173 7.29 -1.82 -2.09
CA THR A 173 6.65 -1.78 -0.77
C THR A 173 6.30 -3.20 -0.31
N VAL A 174 5.67 -4.01 -1.16
CA VAL A 174 5.34 -5.41 -0.84
C VAL A 174 6.61 -6.24 -0.60
N ALA A 175 7.64 -6.09 -1.43
CA ALA A 175 8.87 -6.83 -1.27
C ALA A 175 9.56 -6.58 0.08
N SER A 176 9.49 -5.35 0.58
CA SER A 176 10.04 -4.99 1.89
C SER A 176 9.37 -5.70 3.07
N LEU A 177 8.16 -6.25 2.89
CA LEU A 177 7.39 -6.90 3.94
C LEU A 177 7.73 -8.39 4.12
N TRP A 178 8.32 -9.05 3.12
CA TRP A 178 8.54 -10.49 3.17
C TRP A 178 9.39 -10.96 4.36
N PRO A 179 10.49 -10.28 4.76
CA PRO A 179 11.27 -10.70 5.93
C PRO A 179 10.44 -10.67 7.22
N ALA A 180 9.66 -9.60 7.43
CA ALA A 180 8.79 -9.46 8.59
C ALA A 180 7.64 -10.49 8.57
N LEU A 181 7.10 -10.79 7.39
CA LEU A 181 5.99 -11.75 7.24
C LEU A 181 6.44 -13.18 7.53
N ARG A 182 7.65 -13.54 7.07
CA ARG A 182 8.27 -14.83 7.38
C ARG A 182 8.52 -15.00 8.87
N GLU A 183 9.03 -13.96 9.52
CA GLU A 183 9.24 -14.01 10.96
C GLU A 183 7.91 -14.08 11.73
N LEU A 184 6.91 -13.31 11.31
CA LEU A 184 5.58 -13.35 11.89
C LEU A 184 4.97 -14.76 11.79
N ALA A 185 5.14 -15.45 10.65
CA ALA A 185 4.65 -16.82 10.48
C ALA A 185 5.21 -17.81 11.52
N LEU A 186 6.41 -17.56 12.05
CA LEU A 186 7.04 -18.41 13.08
C LEU A 186 6.33 -18.35 14.43
N CYS A 187 5.78 -17.18 14.78
CA CYS A 187 5.40 -16.89 16.16
C CYS A 187 4.00 -16.27 16.31
N VAL A 188 3.30 -16.00 15.20
CA VAL A 188 1.93 -15.48 15.23
C VAL A 188 1.01 -16.41 16.03
N ASN A 189 0.03 -15.82 16.69
CA ASN A 189 -1.11 -16.53 17.25
C ASN A 189 -1.75 -17.42 16.16
N LEU A 190 -1.79 -18.74 16.39
CA LEU A 190 -2.33 -19.68 15.41
C LEU A 190 -3.80 -19.48 15.08
N ALA A 191 -4.57 -18.85 15.96
CA ALA A 191 -5.94 -18.48 15.64
C ALA A 191 -6.03 -17.56 14.40
N CYS A 192 -4.94 -16.84 14.08
CA CYS A 192 -4.81 -16.00 12.90
C CYS A 192 -4.10 -16.69 11.72
N ARG A 193 -3.96 -18.03 11.73
CA ARG A 193 -3.29 -18.77 10.64
C ARG A 193 -3.94 -18.50 9.29
N SER A 194 -5.26 -18.63 9.19
CA SER A 194 -6.00 -18.38 7.96
C SER A 194 -5.83 -16.92 7.49
N ASP A 195 -5.82 -15.98 8.43
CA ASP A 195 -5.64 -14.56 8.12
C ASP A 195 -4.25 -14.29 7.53
N LEU A 196 -3.21 -14.92 8.09
CA LEU A 196 -1.84 -14.76 7.59
C LEU A 196 -1.59 -15.50 6.26
N GLN A 197 -2.28 -16.62 6.02
CA GLN A 197 -2.26 -17.30 4.71
C GLN A 197 -2.89 -16.41 3.63
N VAL A 198 -4.05 -15.80 3.93
CA VAL A 198 -4.68 -14.83 3.02
C VAL A 198 -3.79 -13.60 2.84
N ALA A 199 -3.14 -13.11 3.91
CA ALA A 199 -2.19 -12.00 3.82
C ALA A 199 -1.07 -12.27 2.82
N ALA A 200 -0.43 -13.46 2.91
CA ALA A 200 0.63 -13.86 1.99
C ALA A 200 0.17 -13.89 0.53
N LYS A 201 -0.99 -14.50 0.26
CA LYS A 201 -1.55 -14.55 -1.11
C LYS A 201 -2.04 -13.20 -1.62
N ALA A 202 -2.58 -12.34 -0.76
CA ALA A 202 -3.01 -11.00 -1.13
C ALA A 202 -1.82 -10.11 -1.51
N LEU A 203 -0.71 -10.17 -0.75
CA LEU A 203 0.54 -9.50 -1.08
C LEU A 203 1.14 -10.03 -2.39
N GLU A 204 1.16 -11.35 -2.59
CA GLU A 204 1.63 -11.98 -3.83
C GLU A 204 0.78 -11.53 -5.03
N THR A 205 -0.56 -11.48 -4.88
CA THR A 205 -1.48 -11.01 -5.93
C THR A 205 -1.26 -9.52 -6.25
N GLY A 206 -1.00 -8.70 -5.22
CA GLY A 206 -0.62 -7.30 -5.41
C GLY A 206 0.67 -7.14 -6.23
N MET A 207 1.71 -7.92 -5.91
CA MET A 207 2.95 -7.97 -6.69
C MET A 207 2.71 -8.43 -8.14
N PHE A 208 1.89 -9.48 -8.32
CA PHE A 208 1.51 -9.97 -9.65
C PHE A 208 0.84 -8.87 -10.48
N GLY A 209 -0.12 -8.16 -9.89
CA GLY A 209 -0.77 -7.03 -10.53
C GLY A 209 0.21 -5.90 -10.86
N ALA A 210 1.08 -5.53 -9.92
CA ALA A 210 2.13 -4.54 -10.17
C ALA A 210 3.03 -4.91 -11.35
N TYR A 211 3.46 -6.18 -11.44
CA TYR A 211 4.28 -6.66 -12.55
C TYR A 211 3.64 -6.42 -13.92
N PHE A 212 2.38 -6.83 -14.10
CA PHE A 212 1.71 -6.64 -15.39
C PHE A 212 1.39 -5.18 -15.71
N ASN A 213 1.09 -4.36 -14.69
CA ASN A 213 0.87 -2.92 -14.88
C ASN A 213 2.18 -2.17 -15.22
N VAL A 214 3.32 -2.58 -14.67
CA VAL A 214 4.62 -2.08 -15.12
C VAL A 214 4.86 -2.48 -16.59
N LEU A 215 4.71 -3.76 -16.92
CA LEU A 215 5.02 -4.26 -18.26
C LEU A 215 4.17 -3.63 -19.36
N ILE A 216 2.88 -3.38 -19.11
CA ILE A 216 2.00 -2.76 -20.12
C ILE A 216 2.45 -1.33 -20.42
N ASN A 217 2.78 -0.53 -19.39
CA ASN A 217 3.19 0.86 -19.56
C ASN A 217 4.62 1.00 -20.11
N LEU A 218 5.51 0.04 -19.83
CA LEU A 218 6.87 0.02 -20.39
C LEU A 218 6.91 -0.10 -21.92
N LYS A 219 5.85 -0.62 -22.56
CA LYS A 219 5.79 -0.79 -24.03
C LYS A 219 5.89 0.54 -24.77
N ASP A 220 5.30 1.58 -24.18
CA ASP A 220 5.15 2.89 -24.81
C ASP A 220 6.25 3.88 -24.37
N ILE A 221 7.16 3.47 -23.48
CA ILE A 221 8.32 4.29 -23.10
C ILE A 221 9.40 4.23 -24.19
N SER A 222 10.00 5.38 -24.50
CA SER A 222 11.05 5.49 -25.53
C SER A 222 12.47 5.29 -24.99
N ASP A 223 12.67 5.46 -23.67
CA ASP A 223 13.96 5.29 -23.00
C ASP A 223 14.25 3.81 -22.73
N ASP A 224 15.01 3.18 -23.62
CA ASP A 224 15.30 1.74 -23.55
C ASP A 224 16.14 1.36 -22.32
N LYS A 225 17.07 2.23 -21.90
CA LYS A 225 17.86 1.98 -20.68
C LYS A 225 16.96 1.93 -19.46
N PHE A 226 16.03 2.88 -19.34
CA PHE A 226 15.02 2.87 -18.29
C PHE A 226 14.14 1.61 -18.36
N LYS A 227 13.68 1.24 -19.56
CA LYS A 227 12.85 0.03 -19.75
C LYS A 227 13.54 -1.23 -19.27
N ASP A 228 14.79 -1.43 -19.64
CA ASP A 228 15.52 -2.65 -19.29
C ASP A 228 15.80 -2.72 -17.79
N GLN A 229 16.16 -1.60 -17.17
CA GLN A 229 16.35 -1.50 -15.72
C GLN A 229 15.05 -1.86 -14.96
N ILE A 230 13.94 -1.23 -15.34
CA ILE A 230 12.65 -1.45 -14.66
C ILE A 230 12.14 -2.87 -14.92
N ARG A 231 12.28 -3.39 -16.16
CA ARG A 231 11.87 -4.76 -16.50
C ARG A 231 12.67 -5.79 -15.69
N GLN A 232 13.98 -5.63 -15.56
CA GLN A 232 14.79 -6.52 -14.75
C GLN A 232 14.38 -6.46 -13.27
N ARG A 233 14.18 -5.24 -12.76
CA ARG A 233 13.77 -5.02 -11.37
C ARG A 233 12.43 -5.70 -11.06
N ILE A 234 11.39 -5.42 -11.84
CA ILE A 234 10.05 -5.94 -11.56
C ILE A 234 9.96 -7.46 -11.72
N SER A 235 10.71 -8.05 -12.66
CA SER A 235 10.80 -9.51 -12.79
C SER A 235 11.45 -10.14 -11.56
N SER A 236 12.54 -9.55 -11.06
CA SER A 236 13.19 -10.05 -9.84
C SER A 236 12.26 -9.98 -8.63
N LEU A 237 11.49 -8.90 -8.49
CA LEU A 237 10.53 -8.72 -7.39
C LEU A 237 9.39 -9.74 -7.44
N LEU A 238 8.90 -10.08 -8.65
CA LEU A 238 7.86 -11.08 -8.82
C LEU A 238 8.35 -12.48 -8.43
N GLU A 239 9.56 -12.88 -8.86
CA GLU A 239 10.12 -14.18 -8.51
C GLU A 239 10.43 -14.31 -7.01
N GLU A 240 10.91 -13.21 -6.40
CA GLU A 240 11.04 -13.13 -4.94
C GLU A 240 9.68 -13.34 -4.27
N ALA A 241 8.63 -12.61 -4.68
CA ALA A 241 7.31 -12.71 -4.09
C ALA A 241 6.72 -14.12 -4.15
N LYS A 242 6.82 -14.80 -5.30
CA LYS A 242 6.37 -16.20 -5.44
C LYS A 242 7.06 -17.11 -4.44
N THR A 243 8.39 -16.97 -4.34
CA THR A 243 9.20 -17.78 -3.43
C THR A 243 8.88 -17.48 -1.97
N GLN A 244 8.83 -16.20 -1.59
CA GLN A 244 8.56 -15.80 -0.21
C GLN A 244 7.14 -16.18 0.22
N ALA A 245 6.14 -16.03 -0.66
CA ALA A 245 4.76 -16.42 -0.37
C ALA A 245 4.66 -17.94 -0.13
N ALA A 246 5.30 -18.77 -0.95
CA ALA A 246 5.35 -20.22 -0.75
C ALA A 246 5.99 -20.56 0.61
N LEU A 247 7.16 -19.99 0.92
CA LEU A 247 7.85 -20.23 2.19
C LEU A 247 7.01 -19.83 3.42
N VAL A 248 6.24 -18.75 3.33
CA VAL A 248 5.32 -18.34 4.42
C VAL A 248 4.19 -19.34 4.57
N LEU A 249 3.60 -19.80 3.47
CA LEU A 249 2.48 -20.74 3.48
C LEU A 249 2.91 -22.12 4.01
N ASP A 250 4.00 -22.67 3.48
CA ASP A 250 4.58 -23.94 3.92
C ASP A 250 4.85 -23.89 5.43
N ARG A 251 5.44 -22.79 5.91
CA ARG A 251 5.72 -22.60 7.33
C ARG A 251 4.46 -22.57 8.18
N LEU A 252 3.37 -21.96 7.70
CA LEU A 252 2.11 -21.91 8.42
C LEU A 252 1.39 -23.26 8.46
N GLU A 253 1.54 -24.08 7.42
CA GLU A 253 1.01 -25.44 7.36
C GLU A 253 1.75 -26.39 8.29
N GLU A 254 3.08 -26.28 8.36
CA GLU A 254 3.93 -27.09 9.24
C GLU A 254 3.68 -26.85 10.73
N ARG A 255 3.17 -25.68 11.12
CA ARG A 255 2.92 -25.38 12.54
C ARG A 255 1.77 -26.24 13.07
N GLN A 256 1.99 -26.89 14.22
CA GLN A 256 0.98 -27.71 14.89
C GLN A 256 0.52 -27.14 16.25
N GLU A 257 1.17 -26.08 16.74
CA GLU A 257 1.01 -25.49 18.09
C GLU A 257 0.49 -24.05 18.08
#